data_AF-A0AAV8XZG1-F1
#
_entry.id   AF-A0AAV8XZG1-F1
#
_cell.length_a   1.000
_cell.length_b   1.000
_cell.length_c   1.000
_cell.angle_alpha   90.00
_cell.angle_beta   90.00
_cell.angle_gamma   90.00
#
_symmetry.space_group_name_H-M   'P 1'
#
loop_
_entity.id
_entity.type
_entity.pdbx_description
1 polymer ?
#
loop_
_entity_poly.entity_id
_entity_poly.type
_entity_poly.pdbx_seq_one_letter_code
_entity_poly.pdbx_strand_id
1 'polypeptide(L)'
;MQQRVPLYAPNKCPDNQLLYPGDQEHDWICDCGPGYVYYPTKDACFEAYRKGPCPGKQHLIVRNGSVIPECMLNPCEDGFAMYNGKCYELGKPNGPCRPINEGGGIFDVNATTLEVECLKGTDRLSLFSLPNKCSPGSKRDSNGKCRIVYNFN
;
A
#
# COMPACT_ATOMS: atom_id res chain seq x y z
N MET A 1 5.04 24.17 -14.53
CA MET A 1 4.33 23.91 -13.26
C MET A 1 4.88 22.61 -12.69
N GLN A 2 5.40 22.61 -11.47
CA GLN A 2 5.92 21.38 -10.84
C GLN A 2 4.73 20.56 -10.34
N GLN A 3 4.65 19.30 -10.76
CA GLN A 3 3.59 18.39 -10.31
C GLN A 3 3.85 18.03 -8.84
N ARG A 4 2.94 18.43 -7.93
CA ARG A 4 3.00 18.02 -6.51
C ARG A 4 2.66 16.53 -6.43
N VAL A 5 3.46 15.76 -5.70
CA VAL A 5 3.30 14.30 -5.55
C VAL A 5 3.16 13.92 -4.07
N PRO A 6 2.57 12.75 -3.75
CA PRO A 6 2.47 12.29 -2.37
C PRO A 6 3.84 12.10 -1.72
N LEU A 7 3.98 12.53 -0.46
CA LEU A 7 5.24 12.48 0.29
C LEU A 7 5.12 11.62 1.54
N TYR A 8 6.15 10.81 1.82
CA TYR A 8 6.27 10.14 3.11
C TYR A 8 6.72 11.16 4.17
N ALA A 9 5.88 11.39 5.18
CA ALA A 9 6.11 12.38 6.22
C ALA A 9 5.73 11.81 7.60
N PRO A 10 6.52 10.89 8.19
CA PRO A 10 6.15 10.13 9.39
C PRO A 10 5.99 10.98 10.66
N ASN A 11 6.55 12.19 10.69
CA ASN A 11 6.38 13.12 11.80
C ASN A 11 5.20 14.09 11.60
N LYS A 12 4.46 13.95 10.49
CA LYS A 12 3.35 14.85 10.12
C LYS A 12 2.05 14.09 9.85
N CYS A 13 2.14 12.90 9.25
CA CYS A 13 0.99 12.03 9.02
C CYS A 13 1.04 10.79 9.91
N PRO A 14 -0.12 10.27 10.34
CA PRO A 14 -0.22 9.01 11.06
C PRO A 14 0.36 7.82 10.27
N ASP A 15 0.50 6.69 10.96
CA ASP A 15 0.90 5.44 10.33
C ASP A 15 0.01 5.10 9.13
N ASN A 16 0.62 4.51 8.11
CA ASN A 16 -0.01 4.11 6.86
C ASN A 16 -0.62 5.25 6.02
N GLN A 17 -0.26 6.50 6.31
CA GLN A 17 -0.67 7.67 5.53
C GLN A 17 0.51 8.33 4.83
N LEU A 18 0.21 9.03 3.73
CA LEU A 18 1.13 9.92 3.04
C LEU A 18 0.57 11.34 3.08
N LEU A 19 1.45 12.32 2.90
CA LEU A 19 1.09 13.71 2.74
C LEU A 19 0.74 13.97 1.27
N TYR A 20 -0.54 14.14 0.96
CA TYR A 20 -1.07 14.43 -0.37
C TYR A 20 -1.24 15.93 -0.58
N PRO A 21 -1.07 16.44 -1.81
CA PRO A 21 -1.43 17.81 -2.14
C PRO A 21 -2.95 18.00 -1.95
N GLY A 22 -3.34 19.02 -1.21
CA GLY A 22 -4.74 19.43 -1.07
C GLY A 22 -5.23 20.26 -2.27
N ASP A 23 -6.48 20.70 -2.18
CA ASP A 23 -7.18 21.41 -3.26
C ASP A 23 -6.57 22.78 -3.58
N GLN A 24 -5.87 23.39 -2.62
CA GLN A 24 -5.18 24.67 -2.79
C GLN A 24 -3.68 24.46 -3.07
N GLU A 25 -3.04 25.41 -3.75
CA GLU A 25 -1.63 25.33 -4.21
C GLU A 25 -0.62 24.99 -3.10
N HIS A 26 -0.90 25.42 -1.87
CA HIS A 26 -0.03 25.22 -0.71
C HIS A 26 -0.62 24.30 0.35
N ASP A 27 -1.80 23.74 0.11
CA ASP A 27 -2.45 22.83 1.05
C ASP A 27 -1.90 21.41 0.92
N TRP A 28 -1.83 20.73 2.06
CA TRP A 28 -1.34 19.36 2.20
C TRP A 28 -2.16 18.63 3.25
N ILE A 29 -2.76 17.51 2.84
CA ILE A 29 -3.59 16.66 3.69
C ILE A 29 -2.92 15.31 3.91
N CYS A 30 -3.20 14.67 5.04
CA CYS A 30 -2.80 13.27 5.23
C CYS A 30 -3.94 12.38 4.72
N ASP A 31 -3.59 11.39 3.91
CA ASP A 31 -4.54 10.40 3.40
C ASP A 31 -3.86 9.02 3.33
N CYS A 32 -4.65 7.96 3.26
CA CYS A 32 -4.17 6.60 3.24
C CYS A 32 -3.17 6.38 2.10
N GLY A 33 -2.07 5.72 2.44
CA GLY A 33 -1.08 5.31 1.47
C GLY A 33 -1.68 4.33 0.44
N PRO A 34 -1.02 4.16 -0.70
CA PRO A 34 -1.49 3.24 -1.73
C PRO A 34 -1.71 1.81 -1.21
N GLY A 35 -2.88 1.23 -1.50
CA GLY A 35 -3.26 -0.10 -1.01
C GLY A 35 -3.76 -0.13 0.44
N TYR A 36 -3.86 1.03 1.10
CA TYR A 36 -4.48 1.18 2.42
C TYR A 36 -5.83 1.89 2.27
N VAL A 37 -6.75 1.57 3.18
CA VAL A 37 -8.11 2.07 3.19
C VAL A 37 -8.45 2.61 4.58
N TYR A 38 -9.17 3.72 4.61
CA TYR A 38 -9.56 4.39 5.85
C TYR A 38 -10.70 3.62 6.53
N TYR A 39 -10.55 3.32 7.81
CA TYR A 39 -11.58 2.67 8.61
C TYR A 39 -12.15 3.63 9.67
N PRO A 40 -13.35 4.19 9.47
CA PRO A 40 -13.86 5.31 10.27
C PRO A 40 -13.91 5.05 11.79
N THR A 41 -14.30 3.83 12.21
CA THR A 41 -14.44 3.51 13.65
C THR A 41 -13.09 3.50 14.39
N LYS A 42 -11.97 3.39 13.67
CA LYS A 42 -10.62 3.42 14.26
C LYS A 42 -9.86 4.70 13.91
N ASP A 43 -10.44 5.56 13.07
CA ASP A 43 -9.80 6.76 12.54
C ASP A 43 -8.36 6.51 12.03
N ALA A 44 -8.19 5.43 11.27
CA ALA A 44 -6.88 4.97 10.83
C ALA A 44 -6.94 4.24 9.48
N CYS A 45 -5.79 4.17 8.80
CA CYS A 45 -5.63 3.49 7.53
C CYS A 45 -5.10 2.07 7.74
N PHE A 46 -5.76 1.10 7.12
CA PHE A 46 -5.42 -0.32 7.20
C PHE A 46 -5.20 -0.88 5.81
N GLU A 47 -4.27 -1.82 5.71
CA GLU A 47 -3.95 -2.46 4.44
C GLU A 47 -5.17 -3.24 3.93
N ALA A 48 -5.56 -2.99 2.68
CA ALA A 48 -6.64 -3.73 2.04
C ALA A 48 -6.27 -5.21 1.91
N TYR A 49 -7.30 -6.08 1.90
CA TYR A 49 -7.17 -7.53 1.87
C TYR A 49 -6.43 -8.16 3.06
N ARG A 50 -6.13 -7.39 4.12
CA ARG A 50 -5.56 -7.90 5.38
C ARG A 50 -6.60 -7.92 6.47
N LYS A 51 -6.29 -8.60 7.57
CA LYS A 51 -7.15 -8.65 8.76
C LYS A 51 -7.54 -7.26 9.26
N GLY A 52 -6.58 -6.34 9.40
CA GLY A 52 -6.84 -4.98 9.88
C GLY A 52 -7.70 -4.97 11.16
N PRO A 53 -8.77 -4.16 11.24
CA PRO A 53 -9.66 -4.10 12.39
C PRO A 53 -10.72 -5.21 12.42
N CYS A 54 -10.71 -6.13 11.46
CA CYS A 54 -11.77 -7.13 11.30
C CYS A 54 -11.67 -8.29 12.30
N PRO A 55 -12.82 -8.81 12.76
CA PRO A 55 -12.85 -9.91 13.72
C PRO A 55 -12.61 -11.27 13.07
N GLY A 56 -12.07 -12.21 13.85
CA GLY A 56 -11.93 -13.62 13.43
C GLY A 56 -11.05 -13.78 12.19
N LYS A 57 -11.60 -14.46 11.16
CA LYS A 57 -10.97 -14.72 9.85
C LYS A 57 -11.46 -13.76 8.76
N GLN A 58 -12.00 -12.62 9.15
CA GLN A 58 -12.44 -11.60 8.20
C GLN A 58 -11.29 -10.65 7.86
N HIS A 59 -11.24 -10.23 6.61
CA HIS A 59 -10.29 -9.26 6.10
C HIS A 59 -11.04 -8.02 5.61
N LEU A 60 -10.32 -6.90 5.60
CA LEU A 60 -10.83 -5.61 5.18
C LEU A 60 -10.80 -5.54 3.65
N ILE A 61 -11.96 -5.50 3.01
CA ILE A 61 -12.08 -5.52 1.56
C ILE A 61 -12.97 -4.37 1.12
N VAL A 62 -12.54 -3.64 0.09
CA VAL A 62 -13.38 -2.67 -0.62
C VAL A 62 -13.87 -3.34 -1.89
N ARG A 63 -15.19 -3.51 -2.01
CA ARG A 63 -15.78 -4.05 -3.24
C ARG A 63 -15.64 -3.04 -4.37
N ASN A 64 -15.49 -3.53 -5.59
CA ASN A 64 -15.50 -2.67 -6.78
C ASN A 64 -16.76 -1.78 -6.81
N GLY A 65 -16.56 -0.47 -6.98
CA GLY A 65 -17.63 0.54 -6.94
C GLY A 65 -18.09 0.96 -5.54
N SER A 66 -17.54 0.39 -4.47
CA SER A 66 -17.77 0.85 -3.09
C SER A 66 -16.67 1.83 -2.66
N VAL A 67 -17.04 2.78 -1.82
CA VAL A 67 -16.11 3.66 -1.09
C VAL A 67 -15.98 3.29 0.38
N ILE A 68 -16.78 2.33 0.85
CA ILE A 68 -16.82 1.88 2.25
C ILE A 68 -16.16 0.49 2.32
N PRO A 69 -15.12 0.32 3.15
CA PRO A 69 -14.52 -0.99 3.38
C PRO A 69 -15.39 -1.87 4.28
N GLU A 70 -15.44 -3.16 3.96
CA GLU A 70 -16.23 -4.16 4.68
C GLU A 70 -15.31 -5.25 5.25
N CYS A 71 -15.67 -5.78 6.43
CA CYS A 71 -15.04 -6.98 6.96
C CYS A 71 -15.72 -8.21 6.35
N MET A 72 -15.00 -8.90 5.48
CA MET A 72 -15.50 -10.07 4.75
C MET A 72 -14.67 -11.30 5.04
N LEU A 73 -15.30 -12.48 5.07
CA LEU A 73 -14.57 -13.73 5.23
C LEU A 73 -13.60 -13.93 4.05
N ASN A 74 -12.31 -14.08 4.37
CA ASN A 74 -11.33 -14.54 3.41
C ASN A 74 -11.12 -16.05 3.60
N PRO A 75 -11.26 -16.88 2.54
CA PRO A 75 -10.95 -18.30 2.63
C PRO A 75 -9.47 -18.60 2.91
N CYS A 76 -8.58 -17.61 2.74
CA CYS A 76 -7.16 -17.70 3.01
C CYS A 76 -6.79 -17.06 4.36
N GLU A 77 -5.64 -17.46 4.92
CA GLU A 77 -5.09 -16.84 6.13
C GLU A 77 -4.62 -15.40 5.90
N ASP A 78 -4.49 -14.61 6.97
CA ASP A 78 -3.90 -13.27 6.88
C ASP A 78 -2.48 -13.37 6.34
N GLY A 79 -2.15 -12.56 5.33
CA GLY A 79 -0.97 -12.82 4.49
C GLY A 79 -1.30 -13.25 3.07
N PHE A 80 -2.46 -13.86 2.86
CA PHE A 80 -2.77 -14.60 1.65
C PHE A 80 -4.10 -14.16 1.02
N ALA A 81 -4.18 -14.28 -0.30
CA ALA A 81 -5.41 -14.09 -1.05
C ALA A 81 -5.66 -15.23 -2.03
N MET A 82 -6.95 -15.49 -2.27
CA MET A 82 -7.40 -16.53 -3.19
C MET A 82 -7.21 -16.06 -4.63
N TYR A 83 -6.55 -16.87 -5.44
CA TYR A 83 -6.40 -16.67 -6.89
C TYR A 83 -6.55 -18.00 -7.60
N ASN A 84 -7.46 -18.11 -8.57
CA ASN A 84 -7.76 -19.36 -9.29
C ASN A 84 -7.93 -20.59 -8.36
N GLY A 85 -8.64 -20.41 -7.24
CA GLY A 85 -8.95 -21.48 -6.29
C GLY A 85 -7.80 -21.91 -5.35
N LYS A 86 -6.67 -21.20 -5.36
CA LYS A 86 -5.56 -21.44 -4.43
C LYS A 86 -5.16 -20.16 -3.69
N CYS A 87 -4.75 -20.30 -2.45
CA CYS A 87 -4.21 -19.19 -1.66
C CYS A 87 -2.74 -18.91 -2.03
N TYR A 88 -2.43 -17.65 -2.31
CA TYR A 88 -1.07 -17.18 -2.57
C TYR A 88 -0.71 -16.04 -1.63
N GLU A 89 0.56 -15.98 -1.23
CA GLU A 89 1.07 -14.94 -0.36
C GLU A 89 1.10 -13.60 -1.09
N LEU A 90 0.55 -12.57 -0.45
CA LEU A 90 0.56 -11.20 -0.96
C LEU A 90 1.96 -10.58 -0.80
N GLY A 91 2.36 -9.72 -1.74
CA GLY A 91 3.62 -8.99 -1.67
C GLY A 91 4.86 -9.81 -2.04
N LYS A 92 4.67 -11.04 -2.58
CA LYS A 92 5.77 -11.89 -3.06
C LYS A 92 5.85 -11.92 -4.59
N PRO A 93 7.07 -11.93 -5.16
CA PRO A 93 7.25 -12.17 -6.59
C PRO A 93 6.90 -13.63 -6.93
N ASN A 94 6.49 -13.86 -8.17
CA ASN A 94 6.37 -15.20 -8.76
C ASN A 94 5.39 -16.16 -8.06
N GLY A 95 4.38 -15.65 -7.35
CA GLY A 95 3.29 -16.47 -6.81
C GLY A 95 2.40 -17.06 -7.92
N PRO A 96 1.15 -16.58 -8.09
CA PRO A 96 0.35 -16.90 -9.28
C PRO A 96 0.84 -16.16 -10.54
N CYS A 97 1.79 -15.23 -10.39
CA CYS A 97 2.23 -14.35 -11.45
C CYS A 97 3.36 -14.97 -12.27
N ARG A 98 3.44 -14.55 -13.54
CA ARG A 98 4.57 -14.89 -14.42
C ARG A 98 5.89 -14.38 -13.82
N PRO A 99 7.03 -14.95 -14.23
CA PRO A 99 8.34 -14.37 -13.93
C PRO A 99 8.43 -12.90 -14.35
N ILE A 100 9.16 -12.09 -13.56
CA ILE A 100 9.34 -10.64 -13.82
C ILE A 100 9.90 -10.38 -15.23
N ASN A 101 10.86 -11.19 -15.68
CA ASN A 101 11.47 -11.10 -17.02
C ASN A 101 10.50 -11.43 -18.17
N GLU A 102 9.35 -12.03 -17.87
CA GLU A 102 8.29 -12.38 -18.82
C GLU A 102 7.09 -11.42 -18.70
N GLY A 103 7.28 -10.28 -18.04
CA GLY A 103 6.24 -9.27 -17.84
C GLY A 103 5.28 -9.56 -16.69
N GLY A 104 5.60 -10.52 -15.82
CA GLY A 104 4.90 -10.70 -14.54
C GLY A 104 5.45 -9.82 -13.44
N GLY A 105 5.31 -10.26 -12.19
CA GLY A 105 5.71 -9.45 -11.04
C GLY A 105 5.20 -9.99 -9.71
N ILE A 106 4.61 -9.12 -8.90
CA ILE A 106 4.16 -9.41 -7.55
C ILE A 106 2.66 -9.63 -7.53
N PHE A 107 2.23 -10.66 -6.79
CA PHE A 107 0.83 -10.83 -6.49
C PHE A 107 0.44 -9.98 -5.30
N ASP A 108 -0.44 -9.00 -5.54
CA ASP A 108 -0.78 -8.01 -4.53
C ASP A 108 -2.06 -7.24 -4.80
N VAL A 109 -2.45 -6.39 -3.84
CA VAL A 109 -3.53 -5.42 -4.00
C VAL A 109 -3.10 -4.27 -4.90
N ASN A 110 -3.84 -4.05 -5.99
CA ASN A 110 -3.72 -2.85 -6.80
C ASN A 110 -4.27 -1.64 -6.03
N ALA A 111 -3.47 -0.58 -5.85
CA ALA A 111 -3.89 0.57 -5.07
C ALA A 111 -5.02 1.41 -5.69
N THR A 112 -5.27 1.26 -6.99
CA THR A 112 -6.34 1.96 -7.72
C THR A 112 -7.64 1.19 -7.69
N THR A 113 -7.60 -0.13 -7.93
CA THR A 113 -8.81 -0.96 -7.96
C THR A 113 -9.16 -1.60 -6.61
N LEU A 114 -8.18 -1.65 -5.68
CA LEU A 114 -8.25 -2.35 -4.40
C LEU A 114 -8.56 -3.86 -4.52
N GLU A 115 -8.29 -4.43 -5.70
CA GLU A 115 -8.43 -5.85 -6.00
C GLU A 115 -7.05 -6.54 -5.99
N VAL A 116 -7.03 -7.84 -5.74
CA VAL A 116 -5.81 -8.66 -5.79
C VAL A 116 -5.49 -9.07 -7.23
N GLU A 117 -4.28 -8.76 -7.69
CA GLU A 117 -3.84 -9.02 -9.06
C GLU A 117 -2.33 -9.20 -9.17
N CYS A 118 -1.85 -9.48 -10.38
CA CYS A 118 -0.44 -9.53 -10.70
C CYS A 118 0.07 -8.17 -11.14
N LEU A 119 0.76 -7.49 -10.23
CA LEU A 119 1.32 -6.16 -10.40
C LEU A 119 2.71 -6.25 -11.04
N LYS A 120 2.98 -5.38 -12.02
CA LYS A 120 4.28 -5.32 -12.72
C LYS A 120 5.33 -4.66 -11.83
N GLY A 121 6.34 -5.42 -11.39
CA GLY A 121 7.43 -4.87 -10.59
C GLY A 121 8.07 -5.91 -9.67
N THR A 122 9.05 -5.47 -8.91
CA THR A 122 9.82 -6.32 -7.97
C THR A 122 9.55 -6.03 -6.51
N ASP A 123 8.75 -5.00 -6.22
CA ASP A 123 8.32 -4.63 -4.88
C ASP A 123 7.10 -3.71 -4.91
N ARG A 124 6.30 -3.71 -3.83
CA ARG A 124 5.14 -2.81 -3.69
C ARG A 124 5.46 -1.33 -3.92
N LEU A 125 6.64 -0.87 -3.52
CA LEU A 125 7.02 0.54 -3.63
C LEU A 125 7.35 0.96 -5.07
N SER A 126 7.78 0.02 -5.92
CA SER A 126 8.09 0.21 -7.34
C SER A 126 6.84 0.32 -8.21
N LEU A 127 5.70 -0.12 -7.68
CA LEU A 127 4.38 0.04 -8.29
C LEU A 127 3.86 1.47 -8.19
N PHE A 128 4.44 2.24 -7.27
CA PHE A 128 4.18 3.65 -7.10
C PHE A 128 5.37 4.40 -7.68
N SER A 129 5.11 5.51 -8.38
CA SER A 129 6.14 6.47 -8.81
C SER A 129 6.71 7.24 -7.61
N LEU A 130 7.05 6.52 -6.54
CA LEU A 130 7.80 7.02 -5.42
C LEU A 130 9.24 7.22 -5.90
N PRO A 131 9.78 8.45 -5.89
CA PRO A 131 11.02 8.76 -6.58
C PRO A 131 12.22 7.97 -6.03
N ASN A 132 12.65 6.89 -6.68
CA ASN A 132 13.81 6.03 -6.33
C ASN A 132 13.76 5.35 -4.96
N LYS A 133 13.93 4.03 -4.93
CA LYS A 133 14.20 3.29 -3.69
C LYS A 133 15.46 3.80 -3.00
N CYS A 134 15.37 4.06 -1.71
CA CYS A 134 16.53 4.37 -0.89
C CYS A 134 17.35 3.11 -0.59
N SER A 135 18.67 3.24 -0.52
CA SER A 135 19.57 2.14 -0.15
C SER A 135 19.23 1.62 1.26
N PRO A 136 19.45 0.33 1.56
CA PRO A 136 19.28 -0.21 2.92
C PRO A 136 20.00 0.64 3.97
N GLY A 137 19.31 0.97 5.07
CA GLY A 137 19.82 1.88 6.12
C GLY A 137 19.60 3.37 5.84
N SER A 138 18.94 3.73 4.74
CA SER A 138 18.55 5.12 4.45
C SER A 138 17.03 5.28 4.34
N LYS A 139 16.53 6.44 4.78
CA LYS A 139 15.13 6.86 4.63
C LYS A 139 15.06 8.20 3.90
N ARG A 140 13.93 8.45 3.25
CA ARG A 140 13.68 9.70 2.52
C ARG A 140 13.47 10.85 3.52
N ASP A 141 14.12 11.98 3.28
CA ASP A 141 13.83 13.23 3.97
C ASP A 141 12.57 13.92 3.40
N SER A 142 12.14 15.01 4.03
CA SER A 142 10.97 15.80 3.58
C SER A 142 11.09 16.35 2.16
N ASN A 143 12.30 16.40 1.59
CA ASN A 143 12.58 16.90 0.24
C ASN A 143 12.70 15.78 -0.79
N GLY A 144 12.37 14.55 -0.41
CA GLY A 144 12.44 13.42 -1.32
C GLY A 144 13.85 12.84 -1.48
N LYS A 145 14.86 13.26 -0.72
CA LYS A 145 16.23 12.77 -0.83
C LYS A 145 16.49 11.64 0.16
N CYS A 146 17.08 10.54 -0.29
CA CYS A 146 17.50 9.45 0.60
C CYS A 146 18.65 9.91 1.50
N ARG A 147 18.47 9.78 2.81
CA ARG A 147 19.48 10.07 3.84
C ARG A 147 19.66 8.87 4.76
N ILE A 148 20.92 8.60 5.12
CA ILE A 148 21.27 7.55 6.08
C ILE A 148 20.69 7.94 7.44
N VAL A 149 19.97 7.01 8.08
CA VAL A 149 19.48 7.19 9.44
C VAL A 149 20.54 6.61 10.37
N TYR A 150 21.37 7.47 10.96
CA TYR A 150 22.22 7.04 12.06
C TYR A 150 21.32 6.89 13.29
N ASN A 151 21.17 5.65 13.77
CA ASN A 151 20.55 5.41 15.08
C ASN A 151 21.48 6.01 16.14
N PHE A 152 21.11 7.15 16.69
CA PHE A 152 21.65 7.60 17.97
C PHE A 152 20.75 7.02 19.05
N ASN A 153 21.34 6.17 19.89
CA ASN A 153 20.73 5.64 21.12
C ASN A 153 20.26 6.77 22.03
#